data_AF-A0A7W1Z5D5-F1
#
_entry.id   AF-A0A7W1Z5D5-F1
#
_cell.length_a   1.000
_cell.length_b   1.000
_cell.length_c   1.000
_cell.angle_alpha   90.00
_cell.angle_beta   90.00
_cell.angle_gamma   90.00
#
_symmetry.space_group_name_H-M   'P 1'
#
loop_
_entity.id
_entity.type
_entity.pdbx_description
1 polymer ?
#
loop_
_entity_poly.entity_id
_entity_poly.type
_entity_poly.pdbx_seq_one_letter_code
_entity_poly.pdbx_strand_id
1 'polypeptide(L)' 'MDEIVQQVAQRAGIPEDKARMAVQTVLSQLETRLPGPLAAQLRSHLSGGGAGSGGGLGDVAKGIGGLFGK' A
#
# COMPACT_ATOMS: atom_id res chain seq x y z
N MET A 1 4.80 -6.02 -0.83
CA MET A 1 4.89 -6.40 0.60
C MET A 1 6.31 -6.77 1.02
N ASP A 2 6.99 -7.67 0.32
CA ASP A 2 8.27 -8.22 0.79
C ASP A 2 9.41 -7.20 0.87
N GLU A 3 9.48 -6.23 -0.05
CA GLU A 3 10.44 -5.12 0.04
C GLU A 3 10.25 -4.25 1.29
N ILE A 4 9.01 -3.97 1.69
CA ILE A 4 8.72 -3.21 2.91
C ILE A 4 9.11 -4.01 4.14
N VAL A 5 8.82 -5.32 4.15
CA VAL A 5 9.23 -6.21 5.24
C VAL A 5 10.75 -6.24 5.37
N GLN A 6 11.50 -6.34 4.28
CA GLN A 6 12.97 -6.27 4.31
C GLN A 6 13.49 -4.93 4.81
N GLN A 7 12.94 -3.82 4.34
CA GLN A 7 13.36 -2.50 4.81
C GLN A 7 13.09 -2.31 6.31
N VAL A 8 11.96 -2.80 6.81
CA VAL A 8 11.62 -2.76 8.22
C VAL A 8 12.55 -3.68 9.02
N ALA A 9 12.79 -4.91 8.55
CA ALA A 9 13.70 -5.85 9.20
C ALA A 9 15.12 -5.26 9.35
N GLN A 10 15.66 -4.69 8.27
CA GLN A 10 16.99 -4.08 8.25
C GLN A 10 17.08 -2.82 9.13
N ARG A 11 16.08 -1.93 9.06
CA ARG A 11 16.12 -0.66 9.79
C ARG A 11 15.80 -0.80 11.27
N ALA A 12 14.88 -1.70 11.62
CA ALA A 12 14.49 -1.95 13.01
C ALA A 12 15.36 -3.04 13.68
N GLY A 13 16.20 -3.74 12.92
CA GLY A 13 17.06 -4.81 13.46
C GLY A 13 16.26 -6.00 13.97
N ILE A 14 15.11 -6.28 13.37
CA ILE A 14 14.21 -7.38 13.76
C ILE A 14 14.16 -8.45 12.67
N PRO A 15 13.89 -9.72 13.02
CA PRO A 15 13.80 -10.77 12.01
C PRO A 15 12.55 -10.58 11.13
N GLU A 16 12.60 -11.10 9.89
CA GLU A 16 11.59 -10.84 8.86
C GLU A 16 10.17 -11.27 9.26
N ASP A 17 10.03 -12.34 10.05
CA ASP A 17 8.75 -12.80 10.61
C ASP A 17 8.13 -11.73 11.53
N LYS A 18 8.94 -11.09 12.37
CA LYS A 18 8.52 -9.99 13.25
C LYS A 18 8.24 -8.73 12.45
N ALA A 19 9.06 -8.42 11.44
CA ALA A 19 8.83 -7.29 10.54
C ALA A 19 7.51 -7.43 9.77
N ARG A 20 7.19 -8.63 9.28
CA ARG A 20 5.93 -8.92 8.58
C ARG A 20 4.72 -8.71 9.48
N MET A 21 4.80 -9.13 10.74
CA MET A 21 3.73 -8.86 11.71
C MET A 21 3.59 -7.36 12.03
N ALA A 22 4.70 -6.64 12.16
CA ALA A 22 4.68 -5.20 12.39
C ALA A 22 4.01 -4.44 11.24
N VAL A 23 4.38 -4.75 10.00
CA VAL A 23 3.78 -4.14 8.79
C VAL A 23 2.28 -4.42 8.73
N GLN A 24 1.85 -5.67 8.97
CA GLN A 24 0.42 -6.01 8.99
C GLN A 24 -0.38 -5.29 10.08
N THR A 25 0.21 -5.12 11.26
CA THR A 25 -0.42 -4.41 12.38
C THR A 25 -0.64 -2.94 12.03
N VAL A 26 0.37 -2.30 11.44
CA VAL A 26 0.29 -0.90 11.00
C VAL A 26 -0.75 -0.75 9.89
N LEU A 27 -0.75 -1.63 8.89
CA LEU A 27 -1.75 -1.60 7.82
C LEU A 27 -3.16 -1.74 8.36
N SER A 28 -3.41 -2.68 9.28
CA SER A 28 -4.72 -2.87 9.91
C SER A 28 -5.16 -1.61 10.68
N GLN A 29 -4.22 -0.93 11.34
CA GLN A 29 -4.49 0.31 12.05
C GLN A 29 -4.82 1.45 11.06
N LEU A 30 -4.06 1.55 9.96
CA LEU A 30 -4.30 2.53 8.89
C LEU A 30 -5.65 2.31 8.21
N GLU A 31 -6.02 1.06 7.93
CA GLU A 31 -7.34 0.70 7.37
C GLU A 31 -8.49 1.12 8.28
N THR A 32 -8.29 1.10 9.60
CA THR A 32 -9.30 1.57 10.57
C THR A 32 -9.46 3.10 10.54
N ARG A 33 -8.47 3.84 10.03
CA ARG A 33 -8.47 5.32 9.96
C ARG A 33 -8.71 5.86 8.56
N LEU A 34 -8.47 5.06 7.53
CA LEU A 34 -8.65 5.43 6.13
C LEU A 34 -10.08 5.08 5.69
N PRO A 35 -10.85 6.02 5.11
CA PRO A 35 -12.10 5.73 4.45
C PRO A 35 -11.95 4.57 3.47
N GLY A 36 -12.93 3.66 3.44
CA GLY A 36 -12.91 2.39 2.70
C GLY A 36 -12.30 2.43 1.27
N PRO A 37 -12.56 3.46 0.43
CA PRO A 37 -11.96 3.56 -0.90
C PRO A 37 -10.42 3.67 -0.89
N LEU A 38 -9.84 4.37 0.09
CA LEU A 38 -8.40 4.58 0.20
C LEU A 38 -7.68 3.31 0.68
N ALA A 39 -8.30 2.59 1.63
CA ALA A 39 -7.81 1.30 2.11
C ALA A 39 -7.77 0.25 0.99
N ALA A 40 -8.76 0.24 0.10
CA ALA A 40 -8.80 -0.65 -1.06
C ALA A 40 -7.69 -0.33 -2.07
N GLN A 41 -7.43 0.95 -2.35
CA GLN A 41 -6.34 1.40 -3.22
C GLN A 41 -4.95 1.05 -2.64
N LEU A 42 -4.76 1.20 -1.32
CA LEU A 42 -3.51 0.87 -0.65
C LEU A 42 -3.23 -0.64 -0.71
N ARG A 43 -4.24 -1.47 -0.42
CA ARG A 43 -4.13 -2.93 -0.56
C ARG A 43 -3.84 -3.34 -2.00
N SER A 44 -4.49 -2.70 -2.98
CA SER A 44 -4.22 -2.96 -4.40
C SER A 44 -2.77 -2.66 -4.79
N HIS A 45 -2.17 -1.59 -4.25
CA HIS A 45 -0.74 -1.31 -4.47
C HIS A 45 0.19 -2.28 -3.74
N LEU A 46 -0.11 -2.63 -2.49
CA LEU A 46 0.74 -3.50 -1.67
C LEU A 46 0.70 -4.97 -2.11
N SER A 47 -0.44 -5.40 -2.64
CA SER A 47 -0.67 -6.73 -3.22
C SER A 47 -0.29 -6.81 -4.70
N GLY A 48 -0.20 -5.67 -5.40
CA GLY A 48 0.06 -5.57 -6.84
C GLY A 48 1.52 -5.28 -7.17
N GLY A 49 2.46 -5.92 -6.49
CA GLY A 49 3.88 -5.88 -6.86
C GLY A 49 4.12 -6.59 -8.19
N GLY A 50 3.89 -5.91 -9.31
CA GLY A 50 4.24 -6.39 -10.65
C GLY A 50 3.15 -6.13 -11.68
N ALA A 51 3.48 -5.24 -12.63
CA ALA A 51 2.92 -5.12 -13.97
C ALA A 51 1.87 -6.19 -14.38
N GLY A 52 0.61 -5.81 -14.47
CA GLY A 52 -0.39 -6.61 -15.17
C GLY A 52 -1.78 -6.51 -14.60
N SER A 53 -2.46 -5.39 -14.87
CA SER A 53 -3.92 -5.19 -15.00
C SER A 53 -4.19 -3.69 -14.85
N GLY A 54 -4.66 -3.05 -15.92
CA GLY A 54 -4.69 -1.57 -16.08
C GLY A 54 -5.54 -0.81 -15.06
N GLY A 55 -4.94 -0.50 -13.92
CA GLY A 55 -5.52 0.34 -12.87
C GLY A 55 -4.45 0.91 -11.92
N GLY A 56 -3.30 1.29 -12.46
CA GLY A 56 -2.18 1.83 -11.67
C GLY A 56 -2.41 3.27 -11.20
N LEU A 57 -1.47 3.81 -10.42
CA LEU A 57 -1.40 5.23 -10.02
C LEU A 57 -1.75 6.22 -11.14
N GLY A 58 -1.42 5.90 -12.40
CA GLY A 58 -1.76 6.71 -13.58
C GLY A 58 -3.26 6.83 -13.86
N ASP A 59 -4.07 5.81 -13.57
CA ASP A 59 -5.53 5.84 -13.74
C ASP A 59 -6.20 6.59 -12.58
N VAL A 60 -5.66 6.48 -11.36
CA VAL A 60 -6.10 7.29 -10.21
C VAL A 60 -5.74 8.77 -10.42
N ALA A 61 -4.55 9.06 -10.94
CA ALA A 61 -4.13 10.41 -11.28
C ALA A 61 -4.97 11.01 -12.43
N LYS A 62 -5.30 10.23 -13.46
CA LYS A 62 -6.24 10.64 -14.51
C LYS A 62 -7.65 10.88 -13.97
N GLY A 63 -8.13 10.02 -13.08
CA GLY A 63 -9.43 10.17 -12.43
C GLY A 63 -9.51 11.47 -11.62
N ILE A 64 -8.48 11.79 -10.83
CA ILE A 64 -8.40 13.04 -10.08
C ILE A 64 -8.23 14.27 -11.00
N GLY A 65 -7.36 14.19 -12.02
CA GLY A 65 -7.13 15.28 -12.96
C GLY A 65 -8.38 15.64 -13.78
N GLY A 66 -9.22 14.65 -14.10
CA GLY A 66 -10.49 14.87 -14.79
C GLY A 66 -11.57 15.54 -13.94
N LEU A 67 -11.50 15.43 -12.61
CA LEU A 67 -12.44 16.07 -11.68
C LEU A 67 -12.01 17.49 -11.30
N PHE A 68 -10.71 17.79 -11.39
CA PHE A 68 -10.13 19.10 -11.06
C PHE A 68 -9.94 20.02 -12.28
N GLY A 69 -10.19 19.51 -13.49
CA GLY A 69 -9.93 20.17 -14.76
C GLY A 69 -11.16 20.74 -15.48
N LYS A 70 -12.25 21.02 -14.76
CA LYS A 70 -13.42 21.73 -15.32
C LYS A 70 -13.68 23.02 -14.57
#